data_AF-A0A8T6N3J1-F1
#
_entry.id   AF-A0A8T6N3J1-F1
#
_cell.length_a   1.000
_cell.length_b   1.000
_cell.length_c   1.000
_cell.angle_alpha   90.00
_cell.angle_beta   90.00
_cell.angle_gamma   90.00
#
_symmetry.space_group_name_H-M   'P 1'
#
loop_
_entity.id
_entity.type
_entity.pdbx_description
1 polymer ?
#
loop_
_entity_poly.entity_id
_entity_poly.type
_entity_poly.pdbx_seq_one_letter_code
_entity_poly.pdbx_strand_id
1 'polypeptide(L)'
;MATVKRLTGDYDIYTYDASGSIDGNVGITTHTVTITGNLNVTGTQTTVNSTDTNIKDRLIVLNDGEVGAGVTGNLSGLEVDRGSGTNARIVYVESTDKWSIDNGSGSLVAIATSVSGNGGIENIVEDTTPQLGGDLDVNGQSIVSASNGNVVIAADGTGILHVDGSAVRLQNEGSDPTGQSGYTTVYAKAAGSGGTGLYAVSGTTSADELVSKSKAVVFGIIF
;
A
#
# COMPACT_ATOMS: atom_id res chain seq x y z
N MET A 1 -20.96 -46.19 -40.89
CA MET A 1 -22.40 -46.29 -40.58
C MET A 1 -22.57 -46.04 -39.10
N ALA A 2 -23.54 -45.21 -38.70
CA ALA A 2 -23.81 -44.99 -37.27
C ALA A 2 -24.73 -46.10 -36.75
N THR A 3 -24.35 -46.74 -35.64
CA THR A 3 -25.27 -47.60 -34.88
C THR A 3 -26.01 -46.69 -33.91
N VAL A 4 -27.33 -46.60 -34.03
CA VAL A 4 -28.15 -45.74 -33.16
C VAL A 4 -29.01 -46.62 -32.27
N LYS A 5 -28.80 -46.55 -30.95
CA LYS A 5 -29.70 -47.14 -29.96
C LYS A 5 -30.67 -46.05 -29.48
N ARG A 6 -31.96 -46.25 -29.71
CA ARG A 6 -33.02 -45.32 -29.26
C ARG A 6 -33.61 -45.85 -27.96
N LEU A 7 -33.63 -45.00 -26.94
CA LEU A 7 -34.32 -45.23 -25.68
C LEU A 7 -35.42 -44.16 -25.57
N THR A 8 -36.50 -44.44 -24.85
CA THR A 8 -37.61 -43.50 -24.63
C THR A 8 -37.89 -43.42 -23.14
N GLY A 9 -37.92 -42.21 -22.60
CA GLY A 9 -37.99 -41.96 -21.15
C GLY A 9 -36.61 -41.96 -20.48
N ASP A 10 -36.63 -41.86 -19.16
CA ASP A 10 -35.45 -41.94 -18.31
C ASP A 10 -34.88 -43.37 -18.34
N TYR A 11 -33.57 -43.49 -18.16
CA TYR A 11 -32.89 -44.78 -18.14
C TYR A 11 -31.69 -44.72 -17.19
N ASP A 12 -31.59 -45.72 -16.33
CA ASP A 12 -30.49 -45.89 -15.39
C ASP A 12 -29.51 -46.98 -15.86
N ILE A 13 -28.23 -46.79 -15.56
CA ILE A 13 -27.20 -47.82 -15.72
C ILE A 13 -26.76 -48.29 -14.33
N TYR A 14 -27.08 -49.53 -13.98
CA TYR A 14 -26.58 -50.19 -12.77
C TYR A 14 -25.45 -51.14 -13.13
N THR A 15 -24.29 -50.93 -12.52
CA THR A 15 -23.09 -51.77 -12.68
C THR A 15 -22.78 -52.44 -11.35
N TYR A 16 -22.67 -53.77 -11.36
CA TYR A 16 -22.42 -54.56 -10.18
C TYR A 16 -20.96 -55.04 -10.16
N ASP A 17 -20.35 -55.03 -8.98
CA ASP A 17 -19.06 -55.68 -8.77
C ASP A 17 -19.21 -57.22 -8.70
N ALA A 18 -18.10 -57.94 -8.46
CA ALA A 18 -18.13 -59.40 -8.32
C ALA A 18 -18.89 -59.89 -7.07
N SER A 19 -19.20 -59.01 -6.12
CA SER A 19 -19.93 -59.31 -4.89
C SER A 19 -21.43 -59.01 -4.97
N GLY A 20 -21.88 -58.37 -6.06
CA GLY A 20 -23.28 -57.97 -6.27
C GLY A 20 -23.63 -56.59 -5.69
N SER A 21 -22.64 -55.80 -5.26
CA SER A 21 -22.80 -54.40 -4.86
C SER A 21 -22.81 -53.50 -6.10
N ILE A 22 -23.54 -52.37 -6.05
CA ILE A 22 -23.56 -51.37 -7.12
C ILE A 22 -22.29 -50.51 -7.03
N ASP A 23 -21.15 -51.11 -7.36
CA ASP A 23 -19.82 -50.50 -7.32
C ASP A 23 -19.00 -50.84 -8.58
N GLY A 24 -19.67 -51.34 -9.63
CA GLY A 24 -19.03 -51.54 -10.92
C GLY A 24 -18.84 -50.22 -11.66
N ASN A 25 -17.89 -50.17 -12.60
CA ASN A 25 -17.58 -48.98 -13.38
C ASN A 25 -18.14 -49.05 -14.81
N VAL A 26 -18.54 -47.89 -15.36
CA VAL A 26 -18.81 -47.74 -16.80
C VAL A 26 -17.55 -47.18 -17.48
N GLY A 27 -16.89 -48.00 -18.29
CA GLY A 27 -15.79 -47.57 -19.15
C GLY A 27 -16.29 -47.16 -20.54
N ILE A 28 -15.87 -45.99 -21.04
CA ILE A 28 -16.18 -45.53 -22.39
C ILE A 28 -14.88 -45.29 -23.14
N THR A 29 -14.53 -46.20 -24.07
CA THR A 29 -13.37 -46.06 -24.95
C THR A 29 -13.84 -45.65 -26.34
N THR A 30 -13.77 -44.35 -26.63
CA THR A 30 -14.20 -43.74 -27.89
C THR A 30 -13.36 -42.50 -28.20
N HIS A 31 -13.56 -41.88 -29.35
CA HIS A 31 -12.87 -40.63 -29.70
C HIS A 31 -13.46 -39.42 -28.97
N THR A 32 -14.79 -39.30 -28.94
CA THR A 32 -15.47 -38.14 -28.35
C THR A 32 -16.77 -38.57 -27.69
N VAL A 33 -17.01 -38.03 -26.50
CA VAL A 33 -18.30 -38.07 -25.82
C VAL A 33 -18.86 -36.66 -25.83
N THR A 34 -20.07 -36.50 -26.37
CA THR A 34 -20.76 -35.20 -26.41
C THR A 34 -21.99 -35.29 -25.51
N ILE A 35 -22.07 -34.39 -24.54
CA ILE A 35 -23.24 -34.21 -23.67
C ILE A 35 -23.90 -32.89 -24.08
N THR A 36 -25.10 -32.95 -24.62
CA THR A 36 -25.86 -31.76 -25.05
C THR A 36 -26.66 -31.13 -23.91
N GLY A 37 -26.92 -31.89 -22.86
CA GLY A 37 -27.56 -31.42 -21.63
C GLY A 37 -26.56 -31.08 -20.53
N ASN A 38 -27.05 -31.04 -19.29
CA ASN A 38 -26.22 -30.79 -18.13
C ASN A 38 -25.42 -32.04 -17.73
N LEU A 39 -24.26 -31.82 -17.14
CA LEU A 39 -23.50 -32.83 -16.41
C LEU A 39 -23.66 -32.55 -14.92
N ASN A 40 -24.17 -33.52 -14.17
CA ASN A 40 -24.23 -33.47 -12.71
C ASN A 40 -23.39 -34.62 -12.15
N VAL A 41 -22.37 -34.30 -11.35
CA VAL A 41 -21.46 -35.29 -10.74
C VAL A 41 -21.59 -35.17 -9.23
N THR A 42 -22.18 -36.19 -8.60
CA THR A 42 -22.41 -36.22 -7.15
C THR A 42 -21.35 -37.01 -6.38
N GLY A 43 -20.36 -37.56 -7.08
CA GLY A 43 -19.21 -38.21 -6.46
C GLY A 43 -18.29 -37.19 -5.78
N THR A 44 -17.24 -37.68 -5.10
CA THR A 44 -16.32 -36.82 -4.33
C THR A 44 -15.18 -36.22 -5.15
N GLN A 45 -15.02 -36.62 -6.42
CA GLN A 45 -13.93 -36.16 -7.28
C GLN A 45 -14.36 -36.07 -8.75
N THR A 46 -13.87 -35.04 -9.43
CA THR A 46 -13.84 -34.95 -10.89
C THR A 46 -12.39 -34.70 -11.31
N THR A 47 -11.87 -35.50 -12.23
CA THR A 47 -10.52 -35.35 -12.77
C THR A 47 -10.61 -35.12 -14.28
N VAL A 48 -10.04 -34.03 -14.76
CA VAL A 48 -10.04 -33.65 -16.19
C VAL A 48 -8.60 -33.59 -16.68
N ASN A 49 -8.21 -34.57 -17.50
CA ASN A 49 -6.91 -34.61 -18.15
C ASN A 49 -7.04 -34.08 -19.58
N SER A 50 -6.95 -32.77 -19.74
CA SER A 50 -7.01 -32.09 -21.05
C SER A 50 -5.86 -31.10 -21.20
N THR A 51 -5.53 -30.76 -22.45
CA THR A 51 -4.60 -29.65 -22.73
C THR A 51 -5.23 -28.31 -22.34
N ASP A 52 -6.53 -28.14 -22.62
CA ASP A 52 -7.27 -26.90 -22.38
C ASP A 52 -8.60 -27.20 -21.68
N THR A 53 -9.03 -26.26 -20.84
CA THR A 53 -10.38 -26.22 -20.26
C THR A 53 -10.97 -24.85 -20.53
N ASN A 54 -12.09 -24.78 -21.24
CA ASN A 54 -12.80 -23.53 -21.53
C ASN A 54 -14.09 -23.46 -20.73
N ILE A 55 -14.20 -22.47 -19.86
CA ILE A 55 -15.35 -22.23 -18.98
C ILE A 55 -15.94 -20.87 -19.37
N LYS A 56 -17.23 -20.87 -19.77
CA LYS A 56 -17.95 -19.63 -20.14
C LYS A 56 -18.60 -18.93 -18.95
N ASP A 57 -18.51 -19.52 -17.77
CA ASP A 57 -19.19 -19.05 -16.59
C ASP A 57 -18.66 -17.68 -16.18
N ARG A 58 -19.56 -16.81 -15.73
CA ARG A 58 -19.18 -15.50 -15.18
C ARG A 58 -18.60 -15.61 -13.77
N LEU A 59 -18.92 -16.69 -13.07
CA LEU A 59 -18.53 -16.95 -11.69
C LEU A 59 -18.27 -18.44 -11.52
N ILE A 60 -17.14 -18.75 -10.89
CA ILE A 60 -16.81 -20.10 -10.43
C ILE A 60 -16.98 -20.10 -8.91
N VAL A 61 -17.82 -21.00 -8.38
CA VAL A 61 -18.01 -21.16 -6.94
C VAL A 61 -17.06 -22.25 -6.46
N LEU A 62 -16.19 -21.90 -5.52
CA LEU A 62 -15.28 -22.83 -4.86
C LEU A 62 -15.79 -23.08 -3.45
N ASN A 63 -15.46 -24.25 -2.88
CA ASN A 63 -15.85 -24.62 -1.52
C ASN A 63 -17.39 -24.63 -1.32
N ASP A 64 -18.13 -24.93 -2.39
CA ASP A 64 -19.59 -25.07 -2.34
C ASP A 64 -19.97 -26.31 -1.53
N GLY A 65 -21.00 -26.18 -0.70
CA GLY A 65 -21.47 -27.27 0.17
C GLY A 65 -20.82 -27.37 1.56
N GLU A 66 -19.95 -26.44 1.97
CA GLU A 66 -19.52 -26.35 3.38
C GLU A 66 -20.71 -26.10 4.32
N VAL A 67 -20.69 -26.75 5.48
CA VAL A 67 -21.76 -26.65 6.50
C VAL A 67 -21.42 -25.62 7.58
N GLY A 68 -20.14 -25.46 7.88
CA GLY A 68 -19.63 -24.52 8.89
C GLY A 68 -19.43 -23.10 8.37
N ALA A 69 -19.04 -22.19 9.27
CA ALA A 69 -18.58 -20.87 8.86
C ALA A 69 -17.14 -20.95 8.32
N GLY A 70 -16.91 -20.34 7.16
CA GLY A 70 -15.59 -20.22 6.56
C GLY A 70 -15.16 -21.43 5.71
N VAL A 71 -13.86 -21.46 5.37
CA VAL A 71 -13.24 -22.57 4.62
C VAL A 71 -12.61 -23.58 5.57
N THR A 72 -13.14 -24.82 5.62
CA THR A 72 -12.50 -25.91 6.36
C THR A 72 -11.14 -26.23 5.74
N GLY A 73 -10.07 -26.25 6.54
CA GLY A 73 -8.70 -26.38 6.02
C GLY A 73 -8.06 -25.06 5.56
N ASN A 74 -8.69 -23.91 5.87
CA ASN A 74 -8.18 -22.55 5.76
C ASN A 74 -7.98 -22.00 4.33
N LEU A 75 -7.88 -22.82 3.30
CA LEU A 75 -7.57 -22.39 1.93
C LEU A 75 -8.61 -22.88 0.92
N SER A 76 -9.07 -21.98 0.05
CA SER A 76 -9.87 -22.31 -1.14
C SER A 76 -9.36 -21.51 -2.33
N GLY A 77 -9.13 -22.14 -3.48
CA GLY A 77 -8.58 -21.43 -4.63
C GLY A 77 -8.02 -22.32 -5.73
N LEU A 78 -7.06 -21.75 -6.47
CA LEU A 78 -6.37 -22.35 -7.61
C LEU A 78 -4.93 -22.65 -7.22
N GLU A 79 -4.44 -23.82 -7.61
CA GLU A 79 -3.05 -24.23 -7.44
C GLU A 79 -2.42 -24.59 -8.79
N VAL A 80 -1.17 -24.20 -8.96
CA VAL A 80 -0.31 -24.61 -10.07
C VAL A 80 0.75 -25.53 -9.50
N ASP A 81 0.66 -26.82 -9.84
CA ASP A 81 1.69 -27.80 -9.54
C ASP A 81 2.98 -27.46 -10.34
N ARG A 82 4.08 -27.27 -9.61
CA ARG A 82 5.40 -26.93 -10.18
C ARG A 82 6.42 -28.07 -10.03
N GLY A 83 5.95 -29.29 -9.78
CA GLY A 83 6.78 -30.48 -9.66
C GLY A 83 7.62 -30.45 -8.38
N SER A 84 8.95 -30.40 -8.53
CA SER A 84 9.86 -30.35 -7.39
C SER A 84 10.02 -28.96 -6.77
N GLY A 85 9.52 -27.92 -7.45
CA GLY A 85 9.44 -26.56 -6.89
C GLY A 85 8.21 -26.37 -6.02
N THR A 86 8.21 -25.32 -5.20
CA THR A 86 7.01 -24.96 -4.44
C THR A 86 5.88 -24.52 -5.38
N ASN A 87 4.69 -25.07 -5.17
CA ASN A 87 3.51 -24.77 -5.98
C ASN A 87 3.14 -23.28 -5.88
N ALA A 88 2.71 -22.72 -7.01
CA ALA A 88 2.16 -21.37 -7.04
C ALA A 88 0.65 -21.43 -6.80
N ARG A 89 0.08 -20.42 -6.13
CA ARG A 89 -1.31 -20.46 -5.67
C ARG A 89 -1.98 -19.10 -5.77
N ILE A 90 -3.29 -19.12 -6.04
CA ILE A 90 -4.22 -18.00 -5.86
C ILE A 90 -5.33 -18.51 -4.94
N VAL A 91 -5.35 -18.09 -3.69
CA VAL A 91 -6.22 -18.68 -2.66
C VAL A 91 -6.85 -17.61 -1.78
N TYR A 92 -8.09 -17.86 -1.36
CA TYR A 92 -8.67 -17.20 -0.21
C TYR A 92 -8.16 -17.87 1.07
N VAL A 93 -7.76 -17.05 2.05
CA VAL A 93 -7.15 -17.48 3.32
C VAL A 93 -8.06 -17.07 4.47
N GLU A 94 -8.77 -18.05 5.04
CA GLU A 94 -9.79 -17.84 6.08
C GLU A 94 -9.23 -17.11 7.31
N SER A 95 -8.08 -17.56 7.82
CA SER A 95 -7.43 -16.98 9.00
C SER A 95 -7.07 -15.49 8.90
N THR A 96 -6.99 -14.95 7.68
CA THR A 96 -6.67 -13.53 7.45
C THR A 96 -7.77 -12.77 6.71
N ASP A 97 -8.87 -13.45 6.37
CA ASP A 97 -9.99 -12.92 5.57
C ASP A 97 -9.51 -12.22 4.28
N LYS A 98 -8.57 -12.83 3.56
CA LYS A 98 -7.91 -12.22 2.38
C LYS A 98 -7.68 -13.20 1.26
N TRP A 99 -7.88 -12.72 0.04
CA TRP A 99 -7.28 -13.33 -1.15
C TRP A 99 -5.77 -13.08 -1.14
N SER A 100 -5.00 -14.13 -1.39
CA SER A 100 -3.54 -14.13 -1.38
C SER A 100 -2.96 -14.90 -2.57
N ILE A 101 -1.76 -14.50 -2.99
CA ILE A 101 -0.96 -15.16 -4.03
C ILE A 101 0.33 -15.68 -3.41
N ASP A 102 0.76 -16.86 -3.86
CA ASP A 102 2.12 -17.36 -3.71
C ASP A 102 2.68 -17.62 -5.10
N ASN A 103 3.79 -16.99 -5.49
CA ASN A 103 4.41 -17.22 -6.80
C ASN A 103 5.31 -18.48 -6.82
N GLY A 104 5.14 -19.37 -5.84
CA GLY A 104 6.02 -20.51 -5.56
C GLY A 104 7.25 -20.12 -4.75
N SER A 105 7.09 -19.09 -3.91
CA SER A 105 8.03 -18.70 -2.85
C SER A 105 7.81 -19.53 -1.59
N GLY A 106 6.63 -20.14 -1.43
CA GLY A 106 6.19 -20.81 -0.21
C GLY A 106 5.53 -19.89 0.81
N SER A 107 5.42 -18.59 0.49
CA SER A 107 4.75 -17.60 1.33
C SER A 107 3.57 -16.98 0.58
N LEU A 108 2.46 -16.82 1.30
CA LEU A 108 1.26 -16.15 0.78
C LEU A 108 1.37 -14.64 1.03
N VAL A 109 1.12 -13.86 -0.02
CA VAL A 109 1.05 -12.39 0.02
C VAL A 109 -0.36 -11.97 -0.36
N ALA A 110 -1.01 -11.15 0.47
CA ALA A 110 -2.36 -10.68 0.20
C ALA A 110 -2.42 -9.87 -1.12
N ILE A 111 -3.39 -10.20 -1.99
CA ILE A 111 -3.66 -9.48 -3.25
C ILE A 111 -4.25 -8.11 -2.96
N ALA A 112 -5.19 -8.06 -2.02
CA ALA A 112 -5.80 -6.83 -1.57
C ALA A 112 -5.26 -6.49 -0.17
N THR A 113 -4.28 -5.59 -0.12
CA THR A 113 -3.91 -4.93 1.14
C THR A 113 -4.88 -3.78 1.47
N SER A 114 -5.66 -3.32 0.47
CA SER A 114 -6.74 -2.36 0.64
C SER A 114 -7.91 -2.68 -0.32
N VAL A 115 -9.04 -3.14 0.22
CA VAL A 115 -10.32 -3.16 -0.53
C VAL A 115 -11.03 -1.80 -0.42
N SER A 116 -10.33 -0.77 0.06
CA SER A 116 -10.83 0.59 0.25
C SER A 116 -9.89 1.61 -0.39
N GLY A 117 -10.05 1.82 -1.69
CA GLY A 117 -10.06 3.15 -2.33
C GLY A 117 -8.81 4.01 -2.43
N ASN A 118 -7.71 3.76 -1.71
CA ASN A 118 -6.56 4.67 -1.77
C ASN A 118 -5.24 3.89 -1.71
N GLY A 119 -4.76 3.46 -2.89
CA GLY A 119 -3.37 3.03 -3.10
C GLY A 119 -2.40 4.22 -3.03
N GLY A 120 -2.39 4.91 -1.89
CA GLY A 120 -1.41 5.94 -1.56
C GLY A 120 -0.18 5.35 -0.86
N ILE A 121 0.83 6.19 -0.64
CA ILE A 121 1.96 5.89 0.25
C ILE A 121 1.45 5.61 1.66
N GLU A 122 2.01 4.61 2.34
CA GLU A 122 1.68 4.32 3.74
C GLU A 122 2.32 5.36 4.66
N ASN A 123 3.51 5.84 4.28
CA ASN A 123 4.24 6.89 4.97
C ASN A 123 4.81 7.91 3.99
N ILE A 124 4.84 9.19 4.38
CA ILE A 124 5.43 10.27 3.56
C ILE A 124 6.90 9.99 3.21
N VAL A 125 7.63 9.28 4.07
CA VAL A 125 9.05 8.94 3.84
C VAL A 125 9.28 8.07 2.59
N GLU A 126 8.24 7.41 2.09
CA GLU A 126 8.30 6.62 0.84
C GLU A 126 8.32 7.52 -0.41
N ASP A 127 7.91 8.78 -0.27
CA ASP A 127 8.02 9.79 -1.32
C ASP A 127 9.35 10.55 -1.16
N THR A 128 10.29 10.27 -2.06
CA THR A 128 11.60 10.95 -2.07
C THR A 128 11.58 12.32 -2.75
N THR A 129 10.47 12.68 -3.39
CA THR A 129 10.26 13.97 -4.08
C THR A 129 8.88 14.53 -3.78
N PRO A 130 8.51 14.76 -2.50
CA PRO A 130 7.18 15.18 -2.15
C PRO A 130 6.86 16.54 -2.75
N GLN A 131 5.73 16.64 -3.43
CA GLN A 131 5.18 17.89 -3.94
C GLN A 131 3.83 18.15 -3.26
N LEU A 132 3.59 19.41 -2.89
CA LEU A 132 2.28 19.82 -2.42
C LEU A 132 1.39 20.14 -3.63
N GLY A 133 0.17 19.59 -3.65
CA GLY A 133 -0.85 19.95 -4.65
C GLY A 133 -1.62 21.23 -4.32
N GLY A 134 -1.28 21.89 -3.21
CA GLY A 134 -1.92 23.08 -2.64
C GLY A 134 -1.20 23.53 -1.37
N ASP A 135 -1.81 24.41 -0.59
CA ASP A 135 -1.21 24.89 0.66
C ASP A 135 -1.08 23.77 1.70
N LEU A 136 0.03 23.76 2.44
CA LEU A 136 0.23 22.85 3.56
C LEU A 136 -0.51 23.37 4.80
N ASP A 137 -1.64 22.74 5.13
CA ASP A 137 -2.24 22.87 6.46
C ASP A 137 -1.51 21.93 7.44
N VAL A 138 -0.86 22.52 8.45
CA VAL A 138 -0.11 21.76 9.46
C VAL A 138 -0.99 21.14 10.54
N ASN A 139 -2.31 21.42 10.56
CA ASN A 139 -3.29 20.87 11.49
C ASN A 139 -2.86 20.90 12.97
N GLY A 140 -2.30 22.04 13.40
CA GLY A 140 -1.81 22.23 14.77
C GLY A 140 -0.44 21.60 15.08
N GLN A 141 0.18 20.94 14.11
CA GLN A 141 1.53 20.38 14.23
C GLN A 141 2.61 21.42 13.86
N SER A 142 3.87 21.07 14.14
CA SER A 142 5.04 21.90 13.81
C SER A 142 5.87 21.25 12.71
N ILE A 143 6.50 22.07 11.87
CA ILE A 143 7.54 21.63 10.94
C ILE A 143 8.88 21.67 11.69
N VAL A 144 9.48 20.50 11.91
CA VAL A 144 10.71 20.35 12.70
C VAL A 144 11.76 19.55 11.93
N SER A 145 13.03 19.79 12.24
CA SER A 145 14.18 19.02 11.77
C SER A 145 14.75 18.15 12.90
N ALA A 146 15.53 17.13 12.54
CA ALA A 146 16.26 16.26 13.48
C ALA A 146 17.78 16.53 13.42
N SER A 147 18.51 16.11 14.47
CA SER A 147 19.97 16.10 14.52
C SER A 147 20.63 17.47 14.24
N ASN A 148 20.05 18.55 14.76
CA ASN A 148 20.48 19.94 14.51
C ASN A 148 20.47 20.34 13.02
N GLY A 149 19.71 19.63 12.18
CA GLY A 149 19.50 20.01 10.79
C GLY A 149 18.69 21.30 10.68
N ASN A 150 18.87 22.02 9.57
CA ASN A 150 18.02 23.18 9.27
C ASN A 150 16.70 22.73 8.64
N VAL A 151 15.62 23.47 8.90
CA VAL A 151 14.44 23.45 8.04
C VAL A 151 14.65 24.51 6.96
N VAL A 152 14.93 24.08 5.74
CA VAL A 152 15.18 25.01 4.63
C VAL A 152 13.87 25.36 3.95
N ILE A 153 13.51 26.65 3.98
CA ILE A 153 12.41 27.22 3.19
C ILE A 153 13.03 28.10 2.10
N ALA A 154 13.10 27.58 0.88
CA ALA A 154 13.74 28.24 -0.24
C ALA A 154 12.74 28.45 -1.39
N ALA A 155 12.45 29.71 -1.67
CA ALA A 155 11.70 30.07 -2.87
C ALA A 155 12.63 30.08 -4.09
N ASP A 156 12.12 29.67 -5.25
CA ASP A 156 12.90 29.69 -6.50
C ASP A 156 12.86 31.06 -7.19
N GLY A 157 13.90 31.34 -7.99
CA GLY A 157 14.03 32.57 -8.77
C GLY A 157 13.93 33.83 -7.94
N THR A 158 12.84 34.59 -8.14
CA THR A 158 12.56 35.86 -7.44
C THR A 158 11.56 35.71 -6.29
N GLY A 159 11.16 34.48 -5.95
CA GLY A 159 10.24 34.25 -4.84
C GLY A 159 10.86 34.63 -3.49
N ILE A 160 10.01 34.84 -2.48
CA ILE A 160 10.42 35.25 -1.13
C ILE A 160 9.73 34.40 -0.07
N LEU A 161 10.31 34.35 1.13
CA LEU A 161 9.57 33.94 2.32
C LEU A 161 8.67 35.10 2.75
N HIS A 162 7.36 34.89 2.67
CA HIS A 162 6.34 35.86 3.04
C HIS A 162 5.55 35.35 4.25
N VAL A 163 5.36 36.19 5.27
CA VAL A 163 4.64 35.84 6.51
C VAL A 163 3.55 36.87 6.77
N ASP A 164 2.28 36.46 6.60
CA ASP A 164 1.11 37.33 6.77
C ASP A 164 0.52 37.30 8.19
N GLY A 165 0.02 38.46 8.62
CA GLY A 165 -0.92 38.62 9.74
C GLY A 165 -0.43 38.20 11.14
N SER A 166 0.84 37.80 11.29
CA SER A 166 1.34 37.15 12.50
C SER A 166 2.72 37.67 12.91
N ALA A 167 2.98 37.68 14.21
CA ALA A 167 4.31 37.99 14.75
C ALA A 167 5.27 36.79 14.56
N VAL A 168 6.54 37.09 14.25
CA VAL A 168 7.61 36.09 14.21
C VAL A 168 8.27 36.03 15.60
N ARG A 169 8.34 34.82 16.17
CA ARG A 169 9.07 34.56 17.42
C ARG A 169 10.39 33.89 17.07
N LEU A 170 11.47 34.45 17.59
CA LEU A 170 12.81 33.87 17.51
C LEU A 170 13.21 33.47 18.94
N GLN A 171 13.66 32.23 19.13
CA GLN A 171 14.24 31.82 20.40
C GLN A 171 15.58 32.54 20.64
N ASN A 172 15.88 32.86 21.90
CA ASN A 172 17.17 33.42 22.27
C ASN A 172 18.25 32.35 22.17
N GLU A 173 19.25 32.60 21.33
CA GLU A 173 20.46 31.81 21.25
C GLU A 173 21.37 32.09 22.47
N GLY A 174 22.11 31.06 22.90
CA GLY A 174 23.09 31.19 23.99
C GLY A 174 24.38 31.91 23.57
N SER A 175 24.67 31.92 22.27
CA SER A 175 25.85 32.54 21.67
C SER A 175 25.55 32.99 20.24
N ASP A 176 26.43 33.80 19.67
CA ASP A 176 26.29 34.25 18.29
C ASP A 176 26.37 33.04 17.33
N PRO A 177 25.42 32.89 16.39
CA PRO A 177 25.53 31.90 15.33
C PRO A 177 26.78 32.12 14.48
N THR A 178 27.31 31.05 13.90
CA THR A 178 28.42 31.16 12.95
C THR A 178 27.96 31.90 11.70
N GLY A 179 28.70 32.95 11.32
CA GLY A 179 28.43 33.68 10.08
C GLY A 179 28.67 32.83 8.84
N GLN A 180 27.81 32.98 7.82
CA GLN A 180 27.91 32.27 6.55
C GLN A 180 28.04 33.27 5.39
N SER A 181 29.08 33.12 4.58
CA SER A 181 29.30 33.96 3.39
C SER A 181 28.10 33.93 2.45
N GLY A 182 27.66 35.10 1.98
CA GLY A 182 26.49 35.25 1.11
C GLY A 182 25.14 35.29 1.83
N TYR A 183 25.12 35.15 3.16
CA TYR A 183 23.89 35.20 3.96
C TYR A 183 23.95 36.31 5.02
N THR A 184 22.78 36.82 5.40
CA THR A 184 22.60 37.56 6.65
C THR A 184 21.73 36.71 7.57
N THR A 185 22.28 36.34 8.72
CA THR A 185 21.56 35.59 9.74
C THR A 185 20.93 36.57 10.72
N VAL A 186 19.60 36.59 10.78
CA VAL A 186 18.84 37.34 11.80
C VAL A 186 18.45 36.37 12.91
N TYR A 187 18.77 36.69 14.15
CA TYR A 187 18.52 35.82 15.29
C TYR A 187 18.23 36.63 16.55
N ALA A 188 17.70 35.98 17.59
CA ALA A 188 17.51 36.60 18.88
C ALA A 188 18.57 36.15 19.89
N LYS A 189 18.98 37.06 20.77
CA LYS A 189 19.88 36.83 21.90
C LYS A 189 19.45 37.74 23.06
N ALA A 190 19.95 37.48 24.27
CA ALA A 190 19.79 38.41 25.38
C ALA A 190 20.15 39.85 24.95
N ALA A 191 19.22 40.79 25.15
CA ALA A 191 19.35 42.17 24.70
C ALA A 191 20.57 42.84 25.34
N GLY A 192 21.39 43.46 24.50
CA GLY A 192 22.53 44.26 24.91
C GLY A 192 22.16 45.72 25.07
N SER A 193 23.13 46.60 24.82
CA SER A 193 22.93 48.05 24.91
C SER A 193 21.95 48.60 23.87
N GLY A 194 21.73 47.88 22.75
CA GLY A 194 20.75 48.23 21.72
C GLY A 194 19.30 48.02 22.18
N GLY A 195 19.08 47.08 23.10
CA GLY A 195 17.83 46.87 23.82
C GLY A 195 16.71 46.21 23.03
N THR A 196 17.00 45.58 21.88
CA THR A 196 15.99 44.86 21.08
C THR A 196 16.09 43.35 21.25
N GLY A 197 17.28 42.83 21.58
CA GLY A 197 17.57 41.40 21.53
C GLY A 197 17.60 40.82 20.12
N LEU A 198 17.42 41.64 19.08
CA LEU A 198 17.47 41.23 17.69
C LEU A 198 18.85 41.53 17.12
N TYR A 199 19.53 40.51 16.66
CA TYR A 199 20.89 40.60 16.14
C TYR A 199 20.95 40.16 14.69
N ALA A 200 21.95 40.68 13.97
CA ALA A 200 22.28 40.25 12.62
C ALA A 200 23.76 39.86 12.52
N VAL A 201 24.06 38.79 11.77
CA VAL A 201 25.41 38.43 11.32
C VAL A 201 25.43 38.50 9.80
N SER A 202 26.20 39.40 9.21
CA SER A 202 26.27 39.55 7.75
C SER A 202 27.55 38.93 7.19
N GLY A 203 27.42 37.89 6.36
CA GLY A 203 28.57 37.14 5.86
C GLY A 203 29.35 36.49 7.00
N THR A 204 30.65 36.76 7.09
CA THR A 204 31.54 36.28 8.15
C THR A 204 31.92 37.37 9.17
N THR A 205 31.15 38.47 9.21
CA THR A 205 31.42 39.59 10.13
C THR A 205 30.94 39.27 11.55
N SER A 206 31.30 40.11 12.51
CA SER A 206 30.83 40.01 13.90
C SER A 206 29.32 40.29 13.99
N ALA A 207 28.66 39.73 15.00
CA ALA A 207 27.24 39.96 15.22
C ALA A 207 26.98 41.34 15.84
N ASP A 208 25.96 42.04 15.34
CA ASP A 208 25.54 43.34 15.86
C ASP A 208 24.07 43.34 16.27
N GLU A 209 23.74 44.04 17.36
CA GLU A 209 22.37 44.24 17.83
C GLU A 209 21.71 45.40 17.08
N LEU A 210 20.47 45.21 16.63
CA LEU A 210 19.64 46.31 16.16
C LEU A 210 19.26 47.21 17.34
N VAL A 211 19.38 48.51 17.16
CA VAL A 211 19.13 49.48 18.24
C VAL A 211 17.66 49.88 18.28
N SER A 212 17.03 49.81 19.45
CA SER A 212 15.66 50.29 19.62
C SER A 212 15.60 51.81 19.47
N LYS A 213 14.44 52.36 19.06
CA LYS A 213 14.27 53.82 18.93
C LYS A 213 14.66 54.58 20.20
N SER A 214 14.30 54.05 21.38
CA SER A 214 14.63 54.67 22.66
C SER A 214 16.14 54.77 22.90
N LYS A 215 16.90 53.73 22.52
CA LYS A 215 18.36 53.69 22.65
C LYS A 215 19.06 54.52 21.59
N ALA A 216 18.54 54.51 20.35
CA ALA A 216 19.07 55.30 19.25
C ALA A 216 19.03 56.80 19.57
N VAL A 217 17.94 57.29 20.19
CA VAL A 217 17.83 58.70 20.62
C VAL A 217 18.85 59.05 21.69
N VAL A 218 19.08 58.16 22.66
CA VAL A 218 20.08 58.39 23.72
C VAL A 218 21.49 58.43 23.14
N PHE A 219 21.85 57.49 22.27
CA PHE A 219 23.17 57.47 21.64
C PHE A 219 23.41 58.68 20.72
N GLY A 220 22.37 59.20 20.07
CA GLY A 220 22.48 60.39 19.22
C GLY A 220 22.64 61.72 19.96
N ILE A 221 22.34 61.79 21.26
CA ILE A 221 22.44 63.03 22.07
C ILE A 221 23.80 63.16 22.76
N ILE A 222 24.56 62.07 22.89
CA ILE A 222 25.82 62.02 23.65
C ILE A 222 27.06 62.33 22.77
N PHE A 223 26.86 62.75 21.51
CA PHE A 223 27.94 63.18 20.60
C PHE A 223 27.64 64.55 19.97
#